data_AF-A0A9X3EKR3-F1
#
_entry.id   AF-A0A9X3EKR3-F1
#
_cell.length_a   1.000
_cell.length_b   1.000
_cell.length_c   1.000
_cell.angle_alpha   90.00
_cell.angle_beta   90.00
_cell.angle_gamma   90.00
#
_symmetry.space_group_name_H-M   'P 1'
#
loop_
_entity.id
_entity.type
_entity.pdbx_description
1 polymer ?
#
loop_
_entity_poly.entity_id
_entity_poly.type
_entity_poly.pdbx_seq_one_letter_code
_entity_poly.pdbx_strand_id
1 'polypeptide(L)'
;MLTAHRSCGIALAEAFDRPPAAYQSLRRGGITGQGTCGAVVAGQLLLGEFLGDPDPTGKVTPALRAAMTRYLARVEAELDRGSSPDLVCNNLTSPHGEFLGPARHGFCTALVGQVAQLVDDTLREHGVAHTATPVTLADGRRYDPTLDLEPAPKTS
;
A
#
# COMPACT_ATOMS: atom_id res chain seq x y z
N MET A 1 5.83 -17.73 -5.42
CA MET A 1 7.13 -17.21 -4.92
C MET A 1 6.83 -16.49 -3.63
N LEU A 2 7.46 -16.85 -2.51
CA LEU A 2 7.22 -16.16 -1.23
C LEU A 2 7.81 -14.74 -1.34
N THR A 3 7.00 -13.70 -1.16
CA THR A 3 7.50 -12.33 -1.07
C THR A 3 8.36 -12.26 0.18
N ALA A 4 9.69 -12.16 -0.02
CA ALA A 4 10.60 -12.00 1.10
C ALA A 4 10.21 -10.77 1.93
N HIS A 5 10.65 -10.68 3.18
CA HIS A 5 10.43 -9.50 4.03
C HIS A 5 11.22 -8.28 3.47
N ARG A 6 10.71 -7.74 2.36
CA ARG A 6 11.20 -6.58 1.65
C ARG A 6 10.36 -5.38 2.10
N SER A 7 10.87 -4.18 1.90
CA SER A 7 10.15 -2.93 2.18
C SER A 7 8.67 -3.02 1.76
N CYS A 8 7.74 -2.52 2.59
CA CYS A 8 6.30 -2.53 2.28
C CYS A 8 6.00 -1.90 0.91
N GLY A 9 6.77 -0.88 0.50
CA GLY A 9 6.62 -0.26 -0.81
C GLY A 9 7.16 -1.11 -1.98
N ILE A 10 8.19 -1.93 -1.75
CA ILE A 10 8.72 -2.85 -2.77
C ILE A 10 7.70 -3.94 -3.07
N ALA A 11 7.05 -4.49 -2.03
CA ALA A 11 6.02 -5.50 -2.21
C ALA A 11 4.85 -4.99 -3.07
N LEU A 12 4.44 -3.73 -2.86
CA LEU A 12 3.43 -3.08 -3.70
C LEU A 12 3.94 -2.84 -5.12
N ALA A 13 5.14 -2.31 -5.30
CA ALA A 13 5.69 -2.09 -6.64
C ALA A 13 5.72 -3.40 -7.46
N GLU A 14 6.19 -4.49 -6.85
CA GLU A 14 6.23 -5.81 -7.49
C GLU A 14 4.82 -6.33 -7.82
N ALA A 15 3.84 -6.13 -6.94
CA ALA A 15 2.45 -6.54 -7.17
C ALA A 15 1.78 -5.81 -8.35
N PHE A 16 2.27 -4.60 -8.69
CA PHE A 16 1.75 -3.75 -9.75
C PHE A 16 2.69 -3.64 -10.97
N ASP A 17 3.61 -4.60 -11.11
CA ASP A 17 4.58 -4.68 -12.22
C ASP A 17 5.43 -3.40 -12.38
N ARG A 18 5.81 -2.77 -11.26
CA ARG A 18 6.64 -1.56 -11.22
C ARG A 18 8.08 -1.82 -10.77
N PRO A 19 9.05 -1.06 -11.31
CA PRO A 19 10.44 -1.18 -10.88
C PRO A 19 10.61 -0.86 -9.38
N PRO A 20 11.19 -1.78 -8.58
CA PRO A 20 11.25 -1.60 -7.12
C PRO A 20 12.25 -0.52 -6.67
N ALA A 21 13.12 -0.04 -7.57
CA ALA A 21 14.18 0.92 -7.25
C ALA A 21 13.64 2.23 -6.64
N ALA A 22 12.56 2.78 -7.21
CA ALA A 22 11.93 4.01 -6.73
C ALA A 22 11.31 3.87 -5.33
N TYR A 23 11.06 2.65 -4.89
CA TYR A 23 10.34 2.33 -3.65
C TYR A 23 11.28 1.96 -2.49
N GLN A 24 12.58 1.89 -2.73
CA GLN A 24 13.55 1.47 -1.71
C GLN A 24 13.59 2.41 -0.50
N SER A 25 13.44 3.72 -0.73
CA SER A 25 13.44 4.74 0.32
C SER A 25 12.23 4.64 1.25
N LEU A 26 11.14 3.99 0.83
CA LEU A 26 9.92 3.85 1.61
C LEU A 26 10.03 2.84 2.76
N ARG A 27 11.14 2.09 2.83
CA ARG A 27 11.38 1.11 3.89
C ARG A 27 11.34 1.78 5.24
N ARG A 28 10.64 1.20 6.23
CA ARG A 28 10.58 1.74 7.61
C ARG A 28 10.21 3.23 7.60
N GLY A 29 9.10 3.60 6.93
CA GLY A 29 8.58 4.98 6.92
C GLY A 29 9.61 6.03 6.53
N GLY A 30 10.27 5.86 5.38
CA GLY A 30 11.33 6.78 4.96
C GLY A 30 12.68 6.53 5.64
N ILE A 31 13.04 5.26 5.85
CA ILE A 31 14.26 4.74 6.50
C ILE A 31 14.32 4.96 8.03
N THR A 32 13.81 6.09 8.53
CA THR A 32 13.93 6.50 9.94
C THR A 32 12.81 5.96 10.84
N GLY A 33 11.68 5.55 10.25
CA GLY A 33 10.45 5.15 10.93
C GLY A 33 9.54 6.30 11.31
N GLN A 34 9.99 7.55 11.10
CA GLN A 34 9.25 8.75 11.48
C GLN A 34 8.35 9.28 10.35
N GLY A 35 8.53 8.78 9.12
CA GLY A 35 7.65 9.09 8.01
C GLY A 35 6.38 8.25 8.00
N THR A 36 5.45 8.66 7.14
CA THR A 36 4.23 7.92 6.80
C THR A 36 4.54 6.49 6.37
N CYS A 37 3.62 5.58 6.66
CA CYS A 37 3.65 4.18 6.26
C CYS A 37 4.10 4.04 4.81
N GLY A 38 5.15 3.25 4.59
CA GLY A 38 5.72 3.04 3.26
C GLY A 38 4.74 2.39 2.28
N ALA A 39 3.78 1.60 2.76
CA ALA A 39 2.73 1.04 1.93
C ALA A 39 1.80 2.15 1.41
N VAL A 40 1.36 3.06 2.28
CA VAL A 40 0.48 4.17 1.91
C VAL A 40 1.15 5.11 0.91
N VAL A 41 2.42 5.47 1.14
CA VAL A 41 3.17 6.30 0.20
C VAL A 41 3.38 5.57 -1.14
N ALA A 42 3.63 4.26 -1.12
CA ALA A 42 3.74 3.47 -2.35
C ALA A 42 2.43 3.47 -3.15
N GLY A 43 1.26 3.43 -2.50
CA GLY A 43 -0.02 3.56 -3.19
C GLY A 43 -0.17 4.90 -3.91
N GLN A 44 0.31 6.00 -3.31
CA GLN A 44 0.35 7.31 -3.96
C GLN A 44 1.27 7.31 -5.19
N LEU A 45 2.45 6.70 -5.09
CA LEU A 45 3.38 6.58 -6.21
C LEU A 45 2.78 5.78 -7.37
N LEU A 46 2.15 4.65 -7.08
CA LEU A 46 1.47 3.82 -8.07
C LEU A 46 0.40 4.61 -8.82
N LEU A 47 -0.48 5.33 -8.12
CA LEU A 47 -1.49 6.17 -8.77
C LEU A 47 -0.84 7.25 -9.66
N GLY A 48 0.26 7.85 -9.21
CA GLY A 48 1.06 8.77 -10.03
C GLY A 48 1.62 8.13 -11.30
N GLU A 49 2.15 6.91 -11.20
CA GLU A 49 2.71 6.17 -12.35
C GLU A 49 1.64 5.71 -13.35
N PHE A 50 0.40 5.46 -12.92
CA PHE A 50 -0.68 5.01 -13.82
C PHE A 50 -1.51 6.17 -14.40
N LEU A 51 -1.69 7.27 -13.67
CA LEU A 51 -2.62 8.34 -14.03
C LEU A 51 -1.95 9.70 -14.25
N GLY A 52 -0.66 9.81 -13.95
CA GLY A 52 0.13 11.01 -14.16
C GLY A 52 0.32 11.36 -15.63
N ASP A 53 0.69 12.62 -15.86
CA ASP A 53 1.14 13.05 -17.19
C ASP A 53 2.50 12.40 -17.48
N PRO A 54 2.69 11.73 -18.63
CA PRO A 54 3.99 11.16 -18.99
C PRO A 54 5.07 12.24 -19.20
N ASP A 55 4.69 13.50 -19.47
CA ASP A 55 5.61 14.63 -19.45
C ASP A 55 5.87 15.06 -18.00
N PRO A 56 7.12 15.00 -17.48
CA PRO A 56 7.44 15.43 -16.13
C PRO A 56 7.22 16.94 -15.89
N THR A 57 7.08 17.73 -16.96
CA THR A 57 6.73 19.15 -16.91
C THR A 57 5.23 19.40 -17.15
N GLY A 58 4.49 18.33 -17.45
CA GLY A 58 3.06 18.31 -17.67
C GLY A 58 2.24 18.68 -16.44
N LYS A 59 0.93 18.85 -16.64
CA LYS A 59 0.03 19.26 -15.56
C LYS A 59 -0.38 18.05 -14.72
N VAL A 60 -0.73 18.29 -13.46
CA VAL A 60 -1.47 17.29 -12.67
C VAL A 60 -2.78 16.99 -13.40
N THR A 61 -2.95 15.75 -13.88
CA THR A 61 -4.13 15.35 -14.63
C THR A 61 -5.37 15.39 -13.73
N PRO A 62 -6.57 15.70 -14.27
CA PRO A 62 -7.81 15.61 -13.50
C PRO A 62 -8.05 14.20 -12.92
N ALA A 63 -7.67 13.15 -13.68
CA ALA A 63 -7.78 11.76 -13.26
C ALA A 63 -6.89 11.46 -12.05
N LEU A 64 -5.60 11.82 -12.09
CA LEU A 64 -4.68 11.64 -10.96
C LEU A 64 -5.17 12.38 -9.72
N ARG A 65 -5.62 13.64 -9.86
CA ARG A 65 -6.12 14.42 -8.73
C ARG A 65 -7.33 13.74 -8.07
N ALA A 66 -8.29 13.29 -8.88
CA ALA A 66 -9.49 12.62 -8.39
C ALA A 66 -9.14 11.28 -7.72
N ALA A 67 -8.29 10.46 -8.34
CA ALA A 67 -7.84 9.19 -7.80
C ALA A 67 -7.08 9.36 -6.48
N MET A 68 -6.15 10.31 -6.42
CA MET A 68 -5.39 10.60 -5.19
C MET A 68 -6.31 11.05 -4.05
N THR A 69 -7.26 11.93 -4.34
CA THR A 69 -8.24 12.41 -3.35
C THR A 69 -9.09 11.25 -2.83
N ARG A 70 -9.58 10.41 -3.73
CA ARG A 70 -10.35 9.20 -3.40
C ARG A 70 -9.55 8.24 -2.55
N TYR A 71 -8.33 7.90 -2.98
CA TYR A 71 -7.44 7.00 -2.28
C TYR A 71 -7.13 7.46 -0.86
N LEU A 72 -6.76 8.73 -0.67
CA LEU A 72 -6.46 9.29 0.65
C LEU A 72 -7.68 9.26 1.58
N ALA A 73 -8.87 9.58 1.06
CA ALA A 73 -10.11 9.50 1.84
C ALA A 73 -10.42 8.06 2.27
N ARG A 74 -10.19 7.07 1.39
CA ARG A 74 -10.37 5.65 1.73
C ARG A 74 -9.32 5.16 2.72
N VAL A 75 -8.06 5.57 2.57
CA VAL A 75 -7.01 5.25 3.55
C VAL A 75 -7.42 5.72 4.95
N GLU A 76 -7.95 6.94 5.09
CA GLU A 76 -8.42 7.44 6.39
C GLU A 76 -9.63 6.67 6.93
N ALA A 77 -10.58 6.31 6.07
CA ALA A 77 -11.85 5.71 6.48
C ALA A 77 -11.81 4.18 6.67
N GLU A 78 -10.94 3.49 5.94
CA GLU A 78 -10.97 2.04 5.75
C GLU A 78 -9.70 1.34 6.26
N LEU A 79 -8.53 1.98 6.24
CA LEU A 79 -7.26 1.31 6.58
C LEU A 79 -7.23 0.90 8.05
N ASP A 80 -7.01 -0.40 8.31
CA ASP A 80 -6.83 -0.90 9.67
C ASP A 80 -5.43 -0.53 10.20
N ARG A 81 -5.41 0.52 11.02
CA ARG A 81 -4.22 1.02 11.71
C ARG A 81 -4.04 0.44 13.11
N GLY A 82 -4.85 -0.54 13.51
CA GLY A 82 -4.92 -1.02 14.88
C GLY A 82 -5.22 0.12 15.86
N SER A 83 -4.47 0.16 16.97
CA SER A 83 -4.59 1.22 17.98
C SER A 83 -3.81 2.49 17.64
N SER A 84 -3.21 2.59 16.45
CA SER A 84 -2.32 3.70 16.12
C SER A 84 -3.10 5.00 15.88
N PRO A 85 -2.68 6.13 16.46
CA PRO A 85 -3.37 7.41 16.28
C PRO A 85 -3.12 8.05 14.90
N ASP A 86 -2.11 7.58 14.16
CA ASP A 86 -1.70 8.14 12.88
C ASP A 86 -1.11 7.07 11.95
N LEU A 87 -0.58 7.51 10.80
CA LEU A 87 0.06 6.64 9.81
C LEU A 87 1.59 6.64 9.91
N VAL A 88 2.19 7.17 10.97
CA VAL A 88 3.64 7.15 11.15
C VAL A 88 4.09 5.71 11.38
N CYS A 89 5.10 5.26 10.62
CA CYS A 89 5.49 3.85 10.61
C CYS A 89 5.86 3.32 12.00
N ASN A 90 6.60 4.07 12.81
CA ASN A 90 6.93 3.67 14.18
C ASN A 90 5.69 3.61 15.09
N ASN A 91 4.72 4.51 14.92
CA ASN A 91 3.48 4.50 15.71
C ASN A 91 2.59 3.31 15.33
N LEU A 92 2.54 2.98 14.04
CA LEU A 92 1.83 1.80 13.54
C LEU A 92 2.47 0.49 14.03
N THR A 93 3.81 0.44 14.09
CA THR A 93 4.52 -0.84 14.26
C THR A 93 5.09 -1.09 15.65
N SER A 94 5.25 -0.06 16.49
CA SER A 94 5.79 -0.22 17.85
C SER A 94 4.99 -1.18 18.75
N PRO A 95 3.64 -1.28 18.66
CA PRO A 95 2.90 -2.26 19.47
C PRO A 95 3.21 -3.72 19.12
N HIS A 96 3.81 -3.97 17.94
CA HIS A 96 4.07 -5.30 17.42
C HIS A 96 5.52 -5.78 17.63
N GLY A 97 6.33 -4.99 18.36
CA GLY A 97 7.68 -5.34 18.79
C GLY A 97 8.73 -5.32 17.67
N GLU A 98 9.54 -6.37 17.62
CA GLU A 98 10.75 -6.42 16.79
C GLU A 98 10.48 -6.25 15.30
N PHE A 99 11.41 -5.58 14.60
CA PHE A 99 11.27 -5.29 13.17
C PHE A 99 11.07 -6.55 12.32
N LEU A 100 11.83 -7.61 12.63
CA LEU A 100 11.75 -8.92 11.98
C LEU A 100 10.84 -9.90 12.74
N GLY A 101 10.14 -9.43 13.77
CA GLY A 101 9.27 -10.27 14.60
C GLY A 101 8.01 -10.70 13.84
N PRO A 102 7.48 -11.91 14.12
CA PRO A 102 6.32 -12.45 13.42
C PRO A 102 5.05 -11.58 13.56
N ALA A 103 4.86 -10.94 14.72
CA ALA A 103 3.71 -10.05 14.95
C ALA A 103 3.74 -8.83 14.03
N ARG A 104 4.86 -8.10 13.98
CA ARG A 104 5.02 -6.94 13.09
C ARG A 104 4.97 -7.34 11.63
N HIS A 105 5.61 -8.45 11.28
CA HIS A 105 5.57 -8.98 9.93
C HIS A 105 4.11 -9.20 9.49
N GLY A 106 3.29 -9.83 10.34
CA GLY A 106 1.91 -10.09 10.02
C GLY A 106 1.04 -8.84 9.92
N PHE A 107 1.30 -7.83 10.75
CA PHE A 107 0.61 -6.55 10.70
C PHE A 107 0.97 -5.73 9.44
N CYS A 108 2.26 -5.52 9.17
CA CYS A 108 2.73 -4.80 7.97
C CYS A 108 2.25 -5.46 6.67
N THR A 109 2.18 -6.78 6.69
CA THR A 109 1.65 -7.61 5.62
C THR A 109 0.17 -7.34 5.34
N ALA A 110 -0.67 -7.31 6.39
CA ALA A 110 -2.09 -7.00 6.25
C ALA A 110 -2.29 -5.57 5.70
N LEU A 111 -1.51 -4.61 6.21
CA LEU A 111 -1.48 -3.24 5.70
C LEU A 111 -1.13 -3.17 4.20
N VAL A 112 -0.13 -3.93 3.75
CA VAL A 112 0.25 -3.98 2.33
C VAL A 112 -0.89 -4.54 1.49
N GLY A 113 -1.53 -5.63 1.92
CA GLY A 113 -2.66 -6.22 1.21
C GLY A 113 -3.81 -5.23 1.09
N GLN A 114 -4.20 -4.60 2.20
CA GLN A 114 -5.30 -3.62 2.17
C GLN A 114 -4.97 -2.41 1.29
N VAL A 115 -3.74 -1.87 1.35
CA VAL A 115 -3.34 -0.79 0.46
C VAL A 115 -3.37 -1.24 -1.01
N ALA A 116 -2.97 -2.46 -1.33
CA ALA A 116 -3.09 -3.00 -2.68
C ALA A 116 -4.55 -3.01 -3.14
N GLN A 117 -5.51 -3.43 -2.30
CA GLN A 117 -6.95 -3.34 -2.60
C GLN A 117 -7.35 -1.92 -2.97
N LEU A 118 -6.98 -0.96 -2.10
CA LEU A 118 -7.39 0.43 -2.24
C LEU A 118 -6.86 1.03 -3.55
N VAL A 119 -5.63 0.72 -3.91
CA VAL A 119 -5.03 1.15 -5.19
C VAL A 119 -5.74 0.49 -6.36
N ASP A 120 -5.93 -0.82 -6.34
CA ASP A 120 -6.55 -1.58 -7.45
C ASP A 120 -7.99 -1.12 -7.71
N ASP A 121 -8.81 -0.99 -6.66
CA ASP A 121 -10.15 -0.43 -6.73
C ASP A 121 -10.15 0.99 -7.31
N THR A 122 -9.27 1.87 -6.83
CA THR A 122 -9.20 3.25 -7.32
C THR A 122 -8.77 3.29 -8.78
N LEU A 123 -7.82 2.46 -9.22
CA LEU A 123 -7.45 2.37 -10.64
C LEU A 123 -8.63 1.90 -11.50
N ARG A 124 -9.39 0.90 -11.04
CA ARG A 124 -10.61 0.40 -11.71
C ARG A 124 -11.69 1.48 -11.78
N GLU A 125 -11.96 2.22 -10.70
CA GLU A 125 -12.89 3.36 -10.66
C GLU A 125 -12.52 4.43 -11.72
N HIS A 126 -11.23 4.55 -12.04
CA HIS A 126 -10.69 5.50 -13.03
C HIS A 126 -10.47 4.90 -14.43
N GLY A 127 -10.98 3.69 -14.71
CA GLY A 127 -10.93 3.07 -16.03
C GLY A 127 -9.55 2.52 -16.42
N VAL A 128 -8.63 2.39 -15.46
CA VAL A 128 -7.34 1.74 -15.69
C VAL A 128 -7.50 0.23 -15.50
N ALA A 129 -7.35 -0.51 -16.59
CA ALA A 129 -7.28 -1.97 -16.54
C ALA A 129 -5.89 -2.40 -16.08
N HIS A 130 -5.75 -2.67 -14.79
CA HIS A 130 -4.62 -3.38 -14.22
C HIS A 130 -5.17 -4.51 -13.34
N THR A 131 -4.50 -5.65 -13.33
CA THR A 131 -4.84 -6.75 -12.43
C THR A 131 -3.66 -6.92 -11.50
N ALA A 132 -3.78 -6.37 -10.30
CA ALA A 132 -2.75 -6.54 -9.29
C ALA A 132 -2.49 -8.03 -9.03
N THR A 133 -1.22 -8.42 -9.05
CA THR A 133 -0.86 -9.82 -8.82
C THR A 133 -1.03 -10.15 -7.33
N PRO A 134 -1.57 -11.33 -6.98
CA PRO A 134 -1.72 -11.73 -5.59
C PRO A 134 -0.39 -11.69 -4.83
N VAL A 135 -0.41 -11.07 -3.65
CA VAL A 135 0.76 -10.96 -2.79
C VAL A 135 0.83 -12.21 -1.92
N THR A 136 1.84 -13.04 -2.14
CA THR A 136 2.11 -14.21 -1.29
C THR A 136 3.15 -13.84 -0.23
N LEU A 137 2.76 -13.92 1.03
CA LEU A 137 3.49 -13.41 2.17
C LEU A 137 4.57 -14.42 2.62
N ALA A 138 5.59 -13.96 3.36
CA ALA A 138 6.67 -14.85 3.79
C ALA A 138 6.21 -15.95 4.76
N ASP A 139 5.06 -15.79 5.41
CA ASP A 139 4.42 -16.80 6.27
C ASP A 139 3.43 -17.70 5.49
N GLY A 140 3.40 -17.59 4.16
CA GLY A 140 2.57 -18.41 3.28
C GLY A 140 1.12 -17.93 3.14
N ARG A 141 0.69 -16.90 3.89
CA ARG A 141 -0.62 -16.29 3.66
C ARG A 141 -0.62 -15.63 2.27
N ARG A 142 -1.74 -15.70 1.57
CA ARG A 142 -1.90 -15.08 0.26
C ARG A 142 -3.00 -14.04 0.36
N TYR A 143 -2.67 -12.81 -0.03
CA TYR A 143 -3.64 -11.77 -0.26
C TYR A 143 -3.90 -11.68 -1.76
N ASP A 144 -5.17 -11.82 -2.15
CA ASP A 144 -5.58 -11.79 -3.54
C ASP A 144 -6.58 -10.64 -3.75
N PRO A 145 -6.15 -9.50 -4.31
CA PRO A 145 -7.00 -8.32 -4.49
C PRO A 145 -8.17 -8.58 -5.45
N THR A 146 -8.19 -9.72 -6.15
CA THR A 146 -9.30 -10.12 -7.03
C THR A 146 -10.37 -10.96 -6.33
N LEU A 147 -10.09 -11.48 -5.13
CA LEU A 147 -10.99 -12.35 -4.37
C LEU A 147 -11.67 -11.64 -3.18
N ASP A 148 -11.06 -10.59 -2.64
CA ASP A 148 -11.57 -9.85 -1.47
C ASP A 148 -12.46 -8.66 -1.85
N LEU A 149 -13.48 -8.90 -2.69
CA LEU A 149 -14.45 -7.89 -3.16
C LEU A 149 -15.49 -7.47 -2.10
N GLU A 150 -15.48 -8.05 -0.89
CA GLU A 150 -16.36 -7.62 0.19
C GLU A 150 -15.55 -7.07 1.38
N PRO A 151 -15.75 -5.81 1.78
CA PRO A 151 -15.16 -5.32 3.03
C PRO A 151 -15.73 -6.16 4.17
N ALA A 152 -14.84 -6.75 4.98
CA ALA A 152 -15.24 -7.47 6.18
C ALA A 152 -16.13 -6.54 7.04
N PRO A 153 -17.30 -7.03 7.52
CA PRO A 153 -18.15 -6.24 8.38
C PRO A 153 -17.35 -5.83 9.62
N LYS A 154 -17.34 -4.53 9.91
CA LYS A 154 -16.69 -3.98 11.11
C LYS A 154 -17.32 -4.66 12.33
N THR A 155 -16.56 -5.47 13.05
CA THR A 155 -16.95 -5.91 14.39
C THR A 155 -16.97 -4.68 15.29
N SER A 156 -18.17 -4.31 15.74
CA SER A 156 -18.42 -3.25 16.73
C SER A 156 -17.83 -3.62 18.09
#